data_AF-A0A497M7E5-F1
#
_entry.id   AF-A0A497M7E5-F1
#
_cell.length_a   1.000
_cell.length_b   1.000
_cell.length_c   1.000
_cell.angle_alpha   90.00
_cell.angle_beta   90.00
_cell.angle_gamma   90.00
#
_symmetry.space_group_name_H-M   'P 1'
#
loop_
_entity.id
_entity.type
_entity.pdbx_description
1 polymer ?
#
loop_
_entity_poly.entity_id
_entity_poly.type
_entity_poly.pdbx_seq_one_letter_code
_entity_poly.pdbx_strand_id
1 'polypeptide(L)'
;MKTEASEQKPKGLVVFDVEGVLLPKRRYIPFEATRKLGFLKFLKIIFYGLLYEIGLSSLEISLKRIYKCLKGCTVEELRSYFEKVPLLPDSEKVLGFLHTHGWRTALVSSGLPKVFIQELAAKLRADYAFGLELKIVDGKFTGEVEGTVMKKNGKAVILKKILRDENIPSQNCVLVADDRNNLQMFEHAGLRIGYNPDFMLSAKSDYVVTGRLSKILPIITDNKTERNKRTLSKSEVLRETIHVSGFAVPFICTYVLNPYIAVFLIFVVTLLYGMSELARIMEITFPIFTSITSHAAVRLEPYEFVTAPIFYAFGIMLSIIIFPPQIGYASIAVLTLGDGCASLFGKLGRKQFSFNKTKHLEGSLFGFIFAFLGAVCFVNPISALIGATVGMLVECLPSPISDNLTVPLISGAAMMLSLI
;
A
#
# COMPACT_ATOMS: atom_id res chain seq x y z
N MET A 1 -25.42 4.78 46.90
CA MET A 1 -24.29 3.84 46.69
C MET A 1 -23.73 4.08 45.31
N LYS A 2 -22.50 4.60 45.23
CA LYS A 2 -21.74 4.63 43.97
C LYS A 2 -21.42 3.19 43.62
N THR A 3 -21.89 2.73 42.47
CA THR A 3 -21.49 1.43 41.91
C THR A 3 -20.03 1.58 41.51
N GLU A 4 -19.12 1.04 42.33
CA GLU A 4 -17.74 0.79 41.94
C GLU A 4 -17.79 -0.19 40.76
N ALA A 5 -17.74 0.35 39.55
CA ALA A 5 -17.39 -0.44 38.38
C ALA A 5 -15.97 -0.94 38.63
N SER A 6 -15.82 -2.23 38.96
CA SER A 6 -14.51 -2.86 39.08
C SER A 6 -13.73 -2.57 37.80
N GLU A 7 -12.65 -1.79 37.88
CA GLU A 7 -11.73 -1.58 36.75
C GLU A 7 -11.11 -2.94 36.40
N GLN A 8 -11.74 -3.65 35.46
CA GLN A 8 -11.16 -4.84 34.88
C GLN A 8 -9.84 -4.44 34.22
N LYS A 9 -8.75 -5.05 34.69
CA LYS A 9 -7.42 -4.86 34.10
C LYS A 9 -7.50 -5.13 32.59
N PRO A 10 -6.99 -4.23 31.73
CA PRO A 10 -7.12 -4.38 30.29
C PRO A 10 -6.44 -5.68 29.82
N LYS A 11 -7.03 -6.34 28.82
CA LYS A 11 -6.44 -7.56 28.24
C LYS A 11 -5.07 -7.31 27.62
N GLY A 12 -4.89 -6.11 27.07
CA GLY A 12 -3.68 -5.67 26.42
C GLY A 12 -3.90 -4.35 25.70
N LEU A 13 -2.92 -3.98 24.88
CA LEU A 13 -2.91 -2.77 24.08
C LEU A 13 -2.89 -3.13 22.60
N VAL A 14 -3.75 -2.52 21.79
CA VAL A 14 -3.66 -2.54 20.33
C VAL A 14 -3.27 -1.15 19.82
N VAL A 15 -2.09 -1.07 19.20
CA VAL A 15 -1.55 0.16 18.63
C VAL A 15 -1.83 0.16 17.14
N PHE A 16 -2.46 1.21 16.65
CA PHE A 16 -2.71 1.43 15.24
C PHE A 16 -1.83 2.57 14.74
N ASP A 17 -1.10 2.33 13.65
CA ASP A 17 -0.77 3.44 12.78
C ASP A 17 -2.06 4.09 12.27
N VAL A 18 -2.03 5.38 11.96
CA VAL A 18 -3.21 6.09 11.48
C VAL A 18 -3.21 6.08 9.96
N GLU A 19 -2.19 6.66 9.34
CA GLU A 19 -2.02 6.65 7.89
C GLU A 19 -1.75 5.22 7.39
N GLY A 20 -2.43 4.80 6.32
CA GLY A 20 -2.30 3.46 5.73
C GLY A 20 -3.09 2.35 6.45
N VAL A 21 -3.58 2.59 7.67
CA VAL A 21 -4.32 1.59 8.47
C VAL A 21 -5.75 2.02 8.80
N LEU A 22 -5.94 3.24 9.31
CA LEU A 22 -7.26 3.81 9.61
C LEU A 22 -7.69 4.88 8.62
N LEU A 23 -6.72 5.59 8.02
CA LEU A 23 -6.90 6.57 6.97
C LEU A 23 -6.10 6.14 5.72
N PRO A 24 -6.48 6.58 4.51
CA PRO A 24 -5.68 6.37 3.31
C PRO A 24 -4.24 6.87 3.48
N LYS A 25 -3.27 6.10 3.01
CA LYS A 25 -1.83 6.39 3.13
C LYS A 25 -1.44 7.67 2.39
N ARG A 26 -2.01 7.87 1.20
CA ARG A 26 -1.58 8.92 0.25
C ARG A 26 -2.48 10.16 0.24
N ARG A 27 -3.57 10.19 1.02
CA ARG A 27 -4.53 11.32 1.07
C ARG A 27 -4.73 11.78 2.52
N TYR A 28 -3.76 12.54 3.01
CA TYR A 28 -3.82 13.23 4.31
C TYR A 28 -3.78 14.75 4.12
N ILE A 29 -3.97 15.50 5.19
CA ILE A 29 -4.24 16.95 5.22
C ILE A 29 -3.46 17.81 4.21
N PRO A 30 -2.14 17.64 4.01
CA PRO A 30 -1.40 18.47 3.08
C PRO A 30 -1.84 18.31 1.62
N PHE A 31 -2.39 17.14 1.26
CA PHE A 31 -2.94 16.86 -0.06
C PHE A 31 -4.22 17.66 -0.31
N GLU A 32 -5.18 17.60 0.62
CA GLU A 32 -6.43 18.36 0.54
C GLU A 32 -6.21 19.86 0.69
N ALA A 33 -5.31 20.27 1.59
CA ALA A 33 -5.00 21.67 1.83
C ALA A 33 -4.33 22.33 0.63
N THR A 34 -3.37 21.65 -0.02
CA THR A 34 -2.67 22.27 -1.17
C THR A 34 -3.48 22.32 -2.45
N ARG A 35 -4.51 21.48 -2.60
CA ARG A 35 -5.50 21.64 -3.68
C ARG A 35 -6.09 23.06 -3.69
N LYS A 36 -6.32 23.65 -2.52
CA LYS A 36 -6.84 25.02 -2.40
C LYS A 36 -5.75 26.10 -2.36
N LEU A 37 -4.52 25.75 -1.98
CA LEU A 37 -3.40 26.70 -1.87
C LEU A 37 -2.60 26.88 -3.17
N GLY A 38 -2.88 26.09 -4.22
CA GLY A 38 -2.37 26.28 -5.59
C GLY A 38 -1.54 25.10 -6.15
N PHE A 39 -1.64 24.89 -7.46
CA PHE A 39 -1.03 23.76 -8.19
C PHE A 39 0.49 23.61 -7.97
N LEU A 40 1.23 24.71 -7.88
CA LEU A 40 2.68 24.66 -7.63
C LEU A 40 3.03 24.11 -6.24
N LYS A 41 2.22 24.40 -5.22
CA LYS A 41 2.42 23.86 -3.87
C LYS A 41 2.07 22.38 -3.82
N PHE A 42 1.01 21.99 -4.53
CA PHE A 42 0.62 20.59 -4.69
C PHE A 42 1.75 19.75 -5.30
N LEU A 43 2.35 20.22 -6.39
CA LEU A 43 3.47 19.52 -7.04
C LEU A 43 4.69 19.39 -6.12
N LYS A 44 4.98 20.41 -5.29
CA LYS A 44 6.04 20.35 -4.29
C LYS A 44 5.79 19.28 -3.22
N ILE A 45 4.55 19.12 -2.76
CA ILE A 45 4.21 18.08 -1.78
C ILE A 45 4.38 16.69 -2.40
N ILE A 46 3.89 16.48 -3.62
CA ILE A 46 4.10 15.22 -4.35
C ILE A 46 5.60 14.93 -4.46
N PHE A 47 6.40 15.93 -4.84
CA PHE A 47 7.84 15.78 -4.95
C PHE A 47 8.50 15.37 -3.61
N TYR A 48 8.16 16.03 -2.49
CA TYR A 48 8.72 15.66 -1.17
C TYR A 48 8.23 14.30 -0.67
N GLY A 49 6.98 13.92 -0.99
CA GLY A 49 6.45 12.60 -0.70
C GLY A 49 7.18 11.52 -1.50
N LEU A 50 7.42 11.75 -2.79
CA LEU A 50 8.18 10.84 -3.65
C LEU A 50 9.60 10.65 -3.13
N LEU A 51 10.31 11.74 -2.78
CA LEU A 51 11.66 11.66 -2.20
C LEU A 51 11.71 10.81 -0.93
N TYR A 52 10.66 10.86 -0.11
CA TYR A 52 10.53 10.03 1.08
C TYR A 52 10.30 8.55 0.71
N GLU A 53 9.36 8.26 -0.20
CA GLU A 53 9.03 6.89 -0.64
C GLU A 53 10.24 6.16 -1.24
N ILE A 54 11.06 6.85 -2.03
CA ILE A 54 12.30 6.29 -2.61
C ILE A 54 13.48 6.26 -1.63
N GLY A 55 13.30 6.76 -0.40
CA GLY A 55 14.32 6.74 0.65
C GLY A 55 15.43 7.81 0.51
N LEU A 56 15.26 8.79 -0.38
CA LEU A 56 16.20 9.92 -0.53
C LEU A 56 16.00 11.02 0.53
N SER A 57 14.92 10.97 1.32
CA SER A 57 14.66 11.91 2.41
C SER A 57 14.10 11.21 3.64
N SER A 58 14.36 11.78 4.83
CA SER A 58 13.80 11.27 6.07
C SER A 58 12.39 11.82 6.30
N LEU A 59 11.57 11.06 7.04
CA LEU A 59 10.20 11.44 7.39
C LEU A 59 10.13 12.84 8.00
N GLU A 60 11.00 13.13 8.97
CA GLU A 60 11.04 14.43 9.64
C GLU A 60 11.31 15.59 8.67
N ILE A 61 12.28 15.43 7.76
CA ILE A 61 12.64 16.46 6.78
C ILE A 61 11.48 16.65 5.78
N SER A 62 10.90 15.56 5.27
CA SER A 62 9.79 15.62 4.34
C SER A 62 8.56 16.27 4.95
N LEU A 63 8.18 15.90 6.17
CA LEU A 63 7.05 16.51 6.87
C LEU A 63 7.28 17.99 7.13
N LYS A 64 8.47 18.41 7.62
CA LYS A 64 8.79 19.84 7.80
C LYS A 64 8.64 20.62 6.49
N ARG A 65 9.08 20.07 5.36
CA ARG A 65 8.96 20.71 4.03
C ARG A 65 7.51 20.77 3.54
N ILE A 66 6.74 19.70 3.75
CA ILE A 66 5.33 19.60 3.39
C ILE A 66 4.49 20.60 4.19
N TYR A 67 4.63 20.62 5.52
CA TYR A 67 3.88 21.52 6.39
C TYR A 67 4.26 22.99 6.21
N LYS A 68 5.50 23.30 5.84
CA LYS A 68 5.90 24.67 5.48
C LYS A 68 5.09 25.24 4.31
N CYS A 69 4.57 24.39 3.41
CA CYS A 69 3.70 24.82 2.31
C CYS A 69 2.30 25.30 2.78
N LEU A 70 1.92 24.91 4.01
CA LEU A 70 0.64 25.25 4.65
C LEU A 70 0.73 26.48 5.58
N LYS A 71 1.88 27.16 5.61
CA LYS A 71 2.05 28.40 6.38
C LYS A 71 0.95 29.41 6.06
N GLY A 72 0.34 29.96 7.10
CA GLY A 72 -0.71 30.97 7.03
C GLY A 72 -2.12 30.42 7.13
N CYS A 73 -2.32 29.10 7.04
CA CYS A 73 -3.62 28.48 7.26
C CYS A 73 -4.06 28.59 8.73
N THR A 74 -5.37 28.64 8.96
CA THR A 74 -5.92 28.50 10.32
C THR A 74 -6.08 27.03 10.69
N VAL A 75 -6.23 26.74 11.98
CA VAL A 75 -6.47 25.36 12.45
C VAL A 75 -7.80 24.84 11.92
N GLU A 76 -8.81 25.70 11.83
CA GLU A 76 -10.15 25.40 11.32
C GLU A 76 -10.12 25.05 9.84
N GLU A 77 -9.31 25.75 9.04
CA GLU A 77 -9.08 25.39 7.65
C GLU A 77 -8.46 23.99 7.55
N LEU A 78 -7.40 23.72 8.34
CA LEU A 78 -6.77 22.40 8.39
C LEU A 78 -7.73 21.30 8.86
N ARG A 79 -8.58 21.59 9.86
CA ARG A 79 -9.63 20.68 10.34
C ARG A 79 -10.63 20.37 9.22
N SER A 80 -11.08 21.38 8.48
CA SER A 80 -12.05 21.18 7.38
C SER A 80 -11.52 20.27 6.26
N TYR A 81 -10.19 20.20 6.10
CA TYR A 81 -9.55 19.24 5.19
C TYR A 81 -9.48 17.85 5.80
N PHE A 82 -9.17 17.75 7.09
CA PHE A 82 -9.13 16.48 7.82
C PHE A 82 -10.49 15.77 7.85
N GLU A 83 -11.58 16.50 8.10
CA GLU A 83 -12.95 15.95 8.18
C GLU A 83 -13.41 15.30 6.87
N LYS A 84 -12.84 15.69 5.73
CA LYS A 84 -13.14 15.11 4.41
C LYS A 84 -12.41 13.79 4.15
N VAL A 85 -11.39 13.48 4.95
CA VAL A 85 -10.63 12.23 4.79
C VAL A 85 -11.50 11.08 5.29
N PRO A 86 -11.86 10.11 4.43
CA PRO A 86 -12.67 8.98 4.83
C PRO A 86 -11.87 8.01 5.70
N LEU A 87 -12.57 7.28 6.56
CA LEU A 87 -12.00 6.13 7.25
C LEU A 87 -11.84 4.96 6.28
N LEU A 88 -10.80 4.16 6.48
CA LEU A 88 -10.67 2.89 5.79
C LEU A 88 -11.79 1.93 6.24
N PRO A 89 -12.32 1.09 5.34
CA PRO A 89 -13.42 0.17 5.65
C PRO A 89 -13.13 -0.70 6.88
N ASP A 90 -14.17 -0.91 7.69
CA ASP A 90 -14.15 -1.64 8.96
C ASP A 90 -13.41 -0.97 10.13
N SER A 91 -12.85 0.25 9.98
CA SER A 91 -12.15 0.95 11.08
C SER A 91 -13.01 1.12 12.34
N GLU A 92 -14.22 1.66 12.21
CA GLU A 92 -15.16 1.83 13.34
C GLU A 92 -15.56 0.50 13.97
N LYS A 93 -15.79 -0.52 13.12
CA LYS A 93 -16.16 -1.88 13.57
C LYS A 93 -15.05 -2.52 14.39
N VAL A 94 -13.80 -2.43 13.93
CA VAL A 94 -12.63 -3.03 14.58
C VAL A 94 -12.36 -2.36 15.93
N LEU A 95 -12.29 -1.03 15.96
CA LEU A 95 -12.02 -0.30 17.20
C LEU A 95 -13.17 -0.48 18.22
N GLY A 96 -14.43 -0.42 17.76
CA GLY A 96 -15.59 -0.70 18.61
C GLY A 96 -15.61 -2.12 19.18
N PHE A 97 -15.23 -3.12 18.38
CA PHE A 97 -15.06 -4.50 18.86
C PHE A 97 -13.97 -4.60 19.92
N LEU A 98 -12.80 -4.01 19.69
CA LEU A 98 -11.69 -4.04 20.65
C LEU A 98 -12.06 -3.38 21.98
N HIS A 99 -12.69 -2.21 21.92
CA HIS A 99 -13.17 -1.49 23.10
C HIS A 99 -14.16 -2.33 23.92
N THR A 100 -15.18 -2.91 23.28
CA THR A 100 -16.19 -3.76 23.96
C THR A 100 -15.62 -5.07 24.52
N HIS A 101 -14.45 -5.51 24.05
CA HIS A 101 -13.79 -6.75 24.49
C HIS A 101 -12.64 -6.53 25.49
N GLY A 102 -12.49 -5.31 26.01
CA GLY A 102 -11.54 -4.98 27.09
C GLY A 102 -10.11 -4.74 26.63
N TRP A 103 -9.90 -4.37 25.36
CA TRP A 103 -8.60 -3.93 24.85
C TRP A 103 -8.47 -2.40 24.96
N ARG A 104 -7.31 -1.94 25.42
CA ARG A 104 -6.92 -0.54 25.22
C ARG A 104 -6.44 -0.34 23.79
N THR A 105 -6.66 0.84 23.24
CA THR A 105 -6.29 1.16 21.87
C THR A 105 -5.56 2.50 21.80
N ALA A 106 -4.50 2.55 20.99
CA ALA A 106 -3.69 3.75 20.79
C ALA A 106 -3.56 4.07 19.31
N LEU A 107 -3.85 5.32 18.93
CA LEU A 107 -3.64 5.85 17.59
C LEU A 107 -2.33 6.63 17.56
N VAL A 108 -1.39 6.23 16.70
CA VAL A 108 -0.06 6.83 16.63
C VAL A 108 0.26 7.26 15.20
N SER A 109 0.09 8.54 14.93
CA SER A 109 0.44 9.15 13.64
C SER A 109 1.77 9.88 13.73
N SER A 110 2.60 9.78 12.69
CA SER A 110 3.77 10.66 12.54
C SER A 110 3.51 11.85 11.63
N GLY A 111 2.49 11.80 10.78
CA GLY A 111 2.22 12.80 9.74
C GLY A 111 1.03 13.71 10.01
N LEU A 112 0.19 13.44 11.02
CA LEU A 112 -1.01 14.21 11.32
C LEU A 112 -0.94 14.94 12.68
N PRO A 113 -1.51 16.16 12.77
CA PRO A 113 -1.60 16.92 14.01
C PRO A 113 -2.34 16.16 15.09
N LYS A 114 -1.79 16.21 16.31
CA LYS A 114 -2.33 15.55 17.50
C LYS A 114 -3.79 15.92 17.77
N VAL A 115 -4.17 17.18 17.59
CA VAL A 115 -5.56 17.64 17.78
C VAL A 115 -6.53 16.88 16.88
N PHE A 116 -6.16 16.58 15.63
CA PHE A 116 -7.00 15.83 14.70
C PHE A 116 -7.01 14.33 15.01
N ILE A 117 -5.89 13.78 15.50
CA ILE A 117 -5.85 12.40 15.99
C ILE A 117 -6.70 12.23 17.26
N GLN A 118 -6.78 13.24 18.12
CA GLN A 118 -7.67 13.24 19.29
C GLN A 118 -9.15 13.26 18.88
N GLU A 119 -9.52 14.06 17.88
CA GLU A 119 -10.87 14.04 17.31
C GLU A 119 -11.21 12.68 16.70
N LEU A 120 -10.27 12.08 15.97
CA LEU A 120 -10.41 10.72 15.42
C LEU A 120 -10.55 9.67 16.52
N ALA A 121 -9.72 9.75 17.56
CA ALA A 121 -9.78 8.84 18.70
C ALA A 121 -11.12 8.95 19.43
N ALA A 122 -11.65 10.16 19.62
CA ALA A 122 -12.98 10.35 20.20
C ALA A 122 -14.08 9.69 19.35
N LYS A 123 -14.02 9.86 18.02
CA LYS A 123 -14.95 9.22 17.07
C LYS A 123 -14.86 7.69 17.12
N LEU A 124 -13.64 7.15 17.19
CA LEU A 124 -13.38 5.70 17.18
C LEU A 124 -13.39 5.04 18.57
N ARG A 125 -13.58 5.83 19.64
CA ARG A 125 -13.48 5.40 21.05
C ARG A 125 -12.11 4.80 21.39
N ALA A 126 -11.04 5.40 20.87
CA ALA A 126 -9.68 5.02 21.21
C ALA A 126 -9.18 5.73 22.47
N ASP A 127 -8.36 5.03 23.26
CA ASP A 127 -7.92 5.49 24.59
C ASP A 127 -6.76 6.50 24.50
N TYR A 128 -5.90 6.34 23.50
CA TYR A 128 -4.76 7.24 23.29
C TYR A 128 -4.66 7.77 21.87
N ALA A 129 -4.20 9.01 21.77
CA ALA A 129 -4.01 9.73 20.52
C ALA A 129 -2.67 10.47 20.55
N PHE A 130 -1.78 10.11 19.62
CA PHE A 130 -0.49 10.75 19.44
C PHE A 130 -0.33 11.21 17.99
N GLY A 131 0.12 12.44 17.81
CA GLY A 131 0.38 13.08 16.53
C GLY A 131 1.44 14.16 16.68
N LEU A 132 1.74 14.86 15.59
CA LEU A 132 2.64 16.00 15.59
C LEU A 132 1.97 17.25 16.19
N GLU A 133 2.77 18.19 16.66
CA GLU A 133 2.30 19.45 17.22
C GLU A 133 2.51 20.57 16.17
N LEU A 134 1.48 21.39 15.97
CA LEU A 134 1.52 22.55 15.08
C LEU A 134 1.92 23.79 15.88
N LYS A 135 2.90 24.57 15.39
CA LYS A 135 3.21 25.87 15.98
C LYS A 135 2.29 26.94 15.41
N ILE A 136 1.52 27.57 16.29
CA ILE A 136 0.51 28.58 15.93
C ILE A 136 0.87 29.90 16.60
N VAL A 137 0.79 31.00 15.84
CA VAL A 137 0.99 32.37 16.32
C VAL A 137 -0.14 33.21 15.75
N ASP A 138 -0.82 33.99 16.59
CA ASP A 138 -1.96 34.85 16.22
C ASP A 138 -3.07 34.09 15.47
N GLY A 139 -3.39 32.87 15.91
CA GLY A 139 -4.41 32.00 15.31
C GLY A 139 -4.03 31.41 13.94
N LYS A 140 -2.80 31.65 13.47
CA LYS A 140 -2.30 31.14 12.17
C LYS A 140 -1.16 30.15 12.34
N PHE A 141 -1.18 29.12 11.51
CA PHE A 141 -0.13 28.12 11.46
C PHE A 141 1.15 28.73 10.87
N THR A 142 2.28 28.61 11.57
CA THR A 142 3.56 29.21 11.16
C THR A 142 4.26 28.42 10.04
N GLY A 143 3.83 27.18 9.79
CA GLY A 143 4.53 26.22 8.91
C GLY A 143 5.52 25.32 9.65
N GLU A 144 5.72 25.53 10.95
CA GLU A 144 6.64 24.74 11.78
C GLU A 144 5.90 23.63 12.54
N VAL A 145 6.43 22.41 12.45
CA VAL A 145 5.89 21.23 13.14
C VAL A 145 6.95 20.61 14.02
N GLU A 146 6.51 20.09 15.16
CA GLU A 146 7.33 19.38 16.14
C GLU A 146 6.61 18.14 16.65
N GLY A 147 7.27 17.37 17.52
CA GLY A 147 6.65 16.23 18.19
C GLY A 147 7.52 14.99 18.18
N THR A 148 7.40 14.20 19.25
CA THR A 148 8.20 13.00 19.44
C THR A 148 7.94 11.97 18.33
N VAL A 149 6.69 11.83 17.86
CA VAL A 149 6.28 10.87 16.80
C VAL A 149 7.03 11.04 15.47
N MET A 150 7.53 12.26 15.17
CA MET A 150 8.22 12.55 13.91
C MET A 150 9.71 12.14 13.94
N LYS A 151 10.28 12.02 15.15
CA LYS A 151 11.70 11.73 15.34
C LYS A 151 11.96 10.24 15.10
N LYS A 152 13.21 9.92 14.76
CA LYS A 152 13.70 8.54 14.76
C LYS A 152 13.46 7.91 16.14
N ASN A 153 12.89 6.70 16.18
CA ASN A 153 12.46 5.98 17.39
C ASN A 153 11.30 6.63 18.16
N GLY A 154 10.71 7.70 17.63
CA GLY A 154 9.63 8.46 18.26
C GLY A 154 8.41 7.65 18.67
N LYS A 155 7.86 6.88 17.72
CA LYS A 155 6.70 6.01 17.99
C LYS A 155 7.02 4.92 19.02
N ALA A 156 8.24 4.37 19.00
CA ALA A 156 8.69 3.38 19.99
C ALA A 156 8.79 3.96 21.40
N VAL A 157 9.28 5.20 21.54
CA VAL A 157 9.31 5.91 22.83
C VAL A 157 7.91 6.10 23.39
N ILE A 158 6.96 6.48 22.55
CA ILE A 158 5.55 6.63 22.93
C ILE A 158 4.94 5.30 23.36
N LEU A 159 5.16 4.24 22.58
CA LEU A 159 4.68 2.90 22.92
C LEU A 159 5.21 2.43 24.28
N LYS A 160 6.52 2.57 24.52
CA LYS A 160 7.13 2.27 25.84
C LYS A 160 6.53 3.08 26.98
N LYS A 161 6.10 4.31 26.71
CA LYS A 161 5.44 5.14 27.71
C LYS A 161 4.08 4.56 28.06
N ILE A 162 3.22 4.29 27.06
CA ILE A 162 1.88 3.72 27.28
C ILE A 162 1.95 2.37 28.03
N LEU A 163 2.85 1.48 27.60
CA LEU A 163 3.01 0.17 28.24
C LEU A 163 3.40 0.28 29.72
N ARG A 164 4.25 1.26 30.06
CA ARG A 164 4.64 1.53 31.45
C ARG A 164 3.51 2.14 32.25
N ASP A 165 2.83 3.15 31.70
CA ASP A 165 1.76 3.87 32.38
C ASP A 165 0.57 2.94 32.68
N GLU A 166 0.25 2.01 31.78
CA GLU A 166 -0.84 1.02 31.95
C GLU A 166 -0.39 -0.29 32.61
N ASN A 167 0.91 -0.45 32.89
CA ASN A 167 1.49 -1.70 33.39
C ASN A 167 1.11 -2.93 32.51
N ILE A 168 1.16 -2.75 31.19
CA ILE A 168 0.89 -3.79 30.18
C ILE A 168 2.22 -4.36 29.70
N PRO A 169 2.45 -5.68 29.82
CA PRO A 169 3.65 -6.31 29.30
C PRO A 169 3.68 -6.25 27.77
N SER A 170 4.87 -6.09 27.17
CA SER A 170 5.02 -6.03 25.70
C SER A 170 4.41 -7.24 24.98
N GLN A 171 4.38 -8.42 25.61
CA GLN A 171 3.75 -9.62 25.07
C GLN A 171 2.24 -9.45 24.81
N ASN A 172 1.57 -8.58 25.56
CA ASN A 172 0.15 -8.26 25.41
C ASN A 172 -0.07 -6.99 24.57
N CYS A 173 0.94 -6.55 23.83
CA CYS A 173 0.84 -5.45 22.89
C CYS A 173 0.76 -5.98 21.46
N VAL A 174 -0.31 -5.61 20.76
CA VAL A 174 -0.50 -5.83 19.34
C VAL A 174 -0.18 -4.54 18.60
N LEU A 175 0.61 -4.64 17.54
CA LEU A 175 0.89 -3.53 16.63
C LEU A 175 0.27 -3.80 15.25
N VAL A 176 -0.47 -2.82 14.73
CA VAL A 176 -1.05 -2.83 13.38
C VAL A 176 -0.47 -1.64 12.61
N ALA A 177 0.33 -1.93 11.59
CA ALA A 177 1.07 -0.91 10.83
C ALA A 177 1.19 -1.27 9.34
N ASP A 178 1.47 -0.27 8.50
CA ASP A 178 1.63 -0.44 7.05
C ASP A 178 3.08 -0.22 6.56
N ASP A 179 3.89 0.63 7.21
CA ASP A 179 5.18 1.02 6.63
C ASP A 179 6.42 0.85 7.54
N ARG A 180 7.60 0.94 6.91
CA ARG A 180 8.90 0.82 7.60
C ARG A 180 9.12 1.77 8.79
N ASN A 181 8.43 2.91 8.90
CA ASN A 181 8.60 3.83 10.02
C ASN A 181 8.11 3.23 11.35
N ASN A 182 7.27 2.21 11.26
CA ASN A 182 6.70 1.52 12.40
C ASN A 182 7.58 0.36 12.90
N LEU A 183 8.61 -0.04 12.13
CA LEU A 183 9.50 -1.16 12.49
C LEU A 183 10.16 -0.98 13.86
N GLN A 184 10.44 0.26 14.26
CA GLN A 184 11.00 0.57 15.58
C GLN A 184 10.09 0.17 16.76
N MET A 185 8.78 0.05 16.55
CA MET A 185 7.83 -0.40 17.57
C MET A 185 7.80 -1.92 17.71
N PHE A 186 8.35 -2.67 16.75
CA PHE A 186 8.26 -4.14 16.71
C PHE A 186 8.96 -4.79 17.90
N GLU A 187 9.99 -4.15 18.45
CA GLU A 187 10.70 -4.63 19.65
C GLU A 187 9.84 -4.55 20.94
N HIS A 188 8.69 -3.87 20.89
CA HIS A 188 7.83 -3.63 22.05
C HIS A 188 6.43 -4.22 21.87
N ALA A 189 6.21 -4.99 20.81
CA ALA A 189 4.95 -5.66 20.50
C ALA A 189 5.13 -7.18 20.48
N GLY A 190 4.26 -7.90 21.19
CA GLY A 190 4.20 -9.36 21.21
C GLY A 190 3.55 -9.94 19.95
N LEU A 191 2.71 -9.16 19.27
CA LEU A 191 2.08 -9.53 18.01
C LEU A 191 2.18 -8.37 17.00
N ARG A 192 2.76 -8.63 15.84
CA ARG A 192 3.02 -7.64 14.78
C ARG A 192 2.19 -7.98 13.54
N ILE A 193 1.22 -7.13 13.23
CA ILE A 193 0.32 -7.28 12.08
C ILE A 193 0.65 -6.20 11.05
N GLY A 194 1.13 -6.62 9.88
CA GLY A 194 1.27 -5.75 8.72
C GLY A 194 -0.05 -5.65 7.97
N TYR A 195 -0.64 -4.46 7.90
CA TYR A 195 -1.89 -4.22 7.17
C TYR A 195 -1.60 -3.47 5.86
N ASN A 196 -1.91 -4.10 4.73
CA ASN A 196 -1.46 -3.68 3.38
C ASN A 196 0.00 -3.16 3.37
N PRO A 197 0.96 -3.91 3.94
CA PRO A 197 2.22 -3.31 4.33
C PRO A 197 3.19 -3.13 3.16
N ASP A 198 4.15 -2.22 3.33
CA ASP A 198 5.33 -2.13 2.49
C ASP A 198 6.18 -3.40 2.62
N PHE A 199 7.11 -3.56 1.67
CA PHE A 199 7.99 -4.72 1.63
C PHE A 199 8.74 -4.94 2.96
N MET A 200 9.33 -3.88 3.52
CA MET A 200 10.20 -3.97 4.70
C MET A 200 9.41 -4.40 5.94
N LEU A 201 8.19 -3.89 6.10
CA LEU A 201 7.31 -4.23 7.21
C LEU A 201 6.69 -5.62 7.02
N SER A 202 6.29 -5.98 5.80
CA SER A 202 5.76 -7.30 5.45
C SER A 202 6.71 -8.42 5.89
N ALA A 203 7.99 -8.31 5.53
CA ALA A 203 9.01 -9.33 5.82
C ALA A 203 9.24 -9.54 7.33
N LYS A 204 8.98 -8.52 8.16
CA LYS A 204 9.22 -8.54 9.61
C LYS A 204 7.96 -8.76 10.44
N SER A 205 6.78 -8.71 9.84
CA SER A 205 5.50 -8.87 10.55
C SER A 205 5.23 -10.33 10.88
N ASP A 206 4.56 -10.63 11.99
CA ASP A 206 4.14 -11.99 12.34
C ASP A 206 3.01 -12.44 11.39
N TYR A 207 2.06 -11.54 11.12
CA TYR A 207 0.96 -11.74 10.17
C TYR A 207 0.88 -10.59 9.17
N VAL A 208 0.45 -10.90 7.94
CA VAL A 208 0.14 -9.88 6.92
C VAL A 208 -1.33 -10.01 6.53
N VAL A 209 -2.04 -8.89 6.58
CA VAL A 209 -3.46 -8.78 6.26
C VAL A 209 -3.65 -7.79 5.12
N THR A 210 -4.38 -8.20 4.09
CA THR A 210 -4.74 -7.35 2.95
C THR A 210 -6.25 -7.25 2.76
N GLY A 211 -6.70 -6.12 2.21
CA GLY A 211 -8.11 -5.84 1.97
C GLY A 211 -8.83 -5.30 3.21
N ARG A 212 -9.79 -6.05 3.77
CA ARG A 212 -10.61 -5.60 4.91
C ARG A 212 -9.85 -5.61 6.24
N LEU A 213 -9.86 -4.49 6.98
CA LEU A 213 -9.23 -4.37 8.30
C LEU A 213 -9.83 -5.35 9.32
N SER A 214 -11.12 -5.69 9.23
CA SER A 214 -11.76 -6.67 10.12
C SER A 214 -11.10 -8.05 10.19
N LYS A 215 -10.30 -8.41 9.17
CA LYS A 215 -9.52 -9.67 9.16
C LYS A 215 -8.45 -9.73 10.25
N ILE A 216 -8.11 -8.63 10.93
CA ILE A 216 -7.18 -8.65 12.06
C ILE A 216 -7.82 -9.23 13.34
N LEU A 217 -9.16 -9.14 13.49
CA LEU A 217 -9.83 -9.51 14.74
C LEU A 217 -9.64 -10.99 15.12
N PRO A 218 -9.77 -11.97 14.21
CA PRO A 218 -9.50 -13.38 14.53
C PRO A 218 -8.05 -13.64 14.95
N ILE A 219 -7.09 -12.84 14.43
CA ILE A 219 -5.67 -12.94 14.77
C ILE A 219 -5.43 -12.42 16.19
N ILE A 220 -6.07 -11.30 16.55
CA ILE A 220 -5.94 -10.67 17.88
C ILE A 220 -6.63 -11.49 18.97
N THR A 221 -7.75 -12.14 18.65
CA THR A 221 -8.60 -12.84 19.64
C THR A 221 -8.28 -14.32 19.81
N ASP A 222 -7.30 -14.86 19.08
CA ASP A 222 -6.96 -16.30 18.99
C ASP A 222 -8.15 -17.23 18.69
N ASN A 223 -9.24 -16.67 18.15
CA ASN A 223 -10.38 -17.42 17.65
C ASN A 223 -10.02 -18.00 16.28
N LYS A 224 -9.38 -19.18 16.29
CA LYS A 224 -9.03 -19.99 15.11
C LYS A 224 -10.25 -20.44 14.26
N THR A 225 -11.47 -20.07 14.65
CA THR A 225 -12.72 -20.68 14.18
C THR A 225 -13.47 -19.92 13.08
N GLU A 226 -13.02 -18.75 12.63
CA GLU A 226 -13.55 -18.14 11.40
C GLU A 226 -12.47 -18.05 10.32
N ARG A 227 -12.15 -19.21 9.72
CA ARG A 227 -11.60 -19.24 8.36
C ARG A 227 -12.67 -18.69 7.42
N ASN A 228 -12.67 -17.37 7.25
CA ASN A 228 -13.42 -16.69 6.20
C ASN A 228 -13.23 -17.47 4.89
N LYS A 229 -14.35 -17.92 4.28
CA LYS A 229 -14.32 -18.51 2.94
C LYS A 229 -13.58 -17.53 2.03
N ARG A 230 -12.43 -17.96 1.49
CA ARG A 230 -11.62 -17.16 0.57
C ARG A 230 -12.39 -17.06 -0.74
N THR A 231 -13.17 -16.00 -0.88
CA THR A 231 -13.94 -15.70 -2.09
C THR A 231 -13.26 -14.58 -2.84
N LEU A 232 -12.96 -14.81 -4.13
CA LEU A 232 -12.48 -13.77 -5.03
C LEU A 232 -13.58 -12.71 -5.22
N SER A 233 -13.23 -11.43 -5.08
CA SER A 233 -14.14 -10.34 -5.45
C SER A 233 -14.27 -10.24 -6.98
N LYS A 234 -15.44 -9.86 -7.49
CA LYS A 234 -15.63 -9.60 -8.93
C LYS A 234 -14.64 -8.55 -9.47
N SER A 235 -14.37 -7.50 -8.68
CA SER A 235 -13.40 -6.46 -9.03
C SER A 235 -11.96 -6.98 -9.13
N GLU A 236 -11.62 -7.95 -8.28
CA GLU A 236 -10.30 -8.57 -8.31
C GLU A 236 -10.15 -9.48 -9.53
N VAL A 237 -11.15 -10.29 -9.84
CA VAL A 237 -11.14 -11.11 -11.07
C VAL A 237 -11.02 -10.21 -12.30
N LEU A 238 -11.77 -9.09 -12.35
CA LEU A 238 -11.69 -8.13 -13.44
C LEU A 238 -10.28 -7.53 -13.57
N ARG A 239 -9.66 -7.13 -12.46
CA ARG A 239 -8.28 -6.62 -12.45
C ARG A 239 -7.28 -7.63 -12.99
N GLU A 240 -7.31 -8.87 -12.50
CA GLU A 240 -6.41 -9.92 -13.00
C GLU A 240 -6.69 -10.26 -14.46
N THR A 241 -7.94 -10.17 -14.92
CA THR A 241 -8.31 -10.38 -16.33
C THR A 241 -7.72 -9.28 -17.22
N ILE A 242 -7.80 -8.01 -16.79
CA ILE A 242 -7.16 -6.89 -17.50
C ILE A 242 -5.64 -7.09 -17.54
N HIS A 243 -5.03 -7.54 -16.45
CA HIS A 243 -3.60 -7.86 -16.40
C HIS A 243 -3.22 -8.98 -17.37
N VAL A 244 -3.94 -10.10 -17.36
CA VAL A 244 -3.71 -11.22 -18.29
C VAL A 244 -3.91 -10.80 -19.75
N SER A 245 -4.82 -9.84 -20.03
CA SER A 245 -5.09 -9.37 -21.39
C SER A 245 -3.89 -8.72 -22.08
N GLY A 246 -2.88 -8.25 -21.34
CA GLY A 246 -1.66 -7.72 -21.94
C GLY A 246 -0.85 -8.76 -22.72
N PHE A 247 -1.14 -10.06 -22.55
CA PHE A 247 -0.57 -11.11 -23.39
C PHE A 247 -0.91 -10.93 -24.89
N ALA A 248 -1.93 -10.14 -25.23
CA ALA A 248 -2.23 -9.78 -26.61
C ALA A 248 -1.19 -8.84 -27.24
N VAL A 249 -0.42 -8.07 -26.45
CA VAL A 249 0.51 -7.05 -26.96
C VAL A 249 1.59 -7.64 -27.88
N PRO A 250 2.28 -8.74 -27.53
CA PRO A 250 3.19 -9.43 -28.45
C PRO A 250 2.60 -9.78 -29.82
N PHE A 251 1.37 -10.28 -29.86
CA PHE A 251 0.69 -10.65 -31.11
C PHE A 251 0.35 -9.42 -31.94
N ILE A 252 -0.12 -8.34 -31.29
CA ILE A 252 -0.37 -7.06 -31.96
C ILE A 252 0.93 -6.52 -32.58
N CYS A 253 2.05 -6.59 -31.86
CA CYS A 253 3.35 -6.15 -32.37
C CYS A 253 3.88 -7.03 -33.51
N THR A 254 3.49 -8.31 -33.54
CA THR A 254 3.96 -9.27 -34.56
C THR A 254 3.14 -9.17 -35.85
N TYR A 255 1.82 -9.02 -35.74
CA TYR A 255 0.89 -9.19 -36.88
C TYR A 255 0.16 -7.92 -37.31
N VAL A 256 0.10 -6.89 -36.47
CA VAL A 256 -0.81 -5.74 -36.70
C VAL A 256 -0.05 -4.41 -36.76
N LEU A 257 0.81 -4.15 -35.80
CA LEU A 257 1.47 -2.86 -35.62
C LEU A 257 2.97 -3.01 -35.48
N ASN A 258 3.73 -2.02 -35.96
CA ASN A 258 5.14 -1.93 -35.65
C ASN A 258 5.36 -1.81 -34.12
N PRO A 259 6.35 -2.50 -33.52
CA PRO A 259 6.58 -2.48 -32.08
C PRO A 259 6.76 -1.07 -31.48
N TYR A 260 7.42 -0.16 -32.21
CA TYR A 260 7.61 1.22 -31.76
C TYR A 260 6.31 2.02 -31.76
N ILE A 261 5.42 1.76 -32.71
CA ILE A 261 4.06 2.35 -32.74
C ILE A 261 3.25 1.83 -31.56
N ALA A 262 3.32 0.52 -31.27
CA ALA A 262 2.64 -0.07 -30.12
C ALA A 262 3.13 0.54 -28.80
N VAL A 263 4.45 0.71 -28.63
CA VAL A 263 5.03 1.41 -27.46
C VAL A 263 4.52 2.84 -27.35
N PHE A 264 4.50 3.60 -28.45
CA PHE A 264 3.98 4.97 -28.45
C PHE A 264 2.50 5.03 -28.02
N LEU A 265 1.66 4.12 -28.53
CA LEU A 265 0.25 4.03 -28.14
C LEU A 265 0.09 3.67 -26.66
N ILE A 266 0.86 2.72 -26.15
CA ILE A 266 0.86 2.35 -24.71
C ILE A 266 1.28 3.57 -23.86
N PHE A 267 2.29 4.32 -24.29
CA PHE A 267 2.72 5.54 -23.61
C PHE A 267 1.60 6.59 -23.55
N VAL A 268 0.93 6.85 -24.67
CA VAL A 268 -0.21 7.78 -24.74
C VAL A 268 -1.34 7.34 -23.81
N VAL A 269 -1.72 6.05 -23.84
CA VAL A 269 -2.75 5.51 -22.93
C VAL A 269 -2.33 5.65 -21.47
N THR A 270 -1.06 5.41 -21.15
CA THR A 270 -0.51 5.56 -19.79
C THR A 270 -0.55 7.01 -19.33
N LEU A 271 -0.24 7.96 -20.21
CA LEU A 271 -0.34 9.40 -19.93
C LEU A 271 -1.79 9.80 -19.68
N LEU A 272 -2.73 9.36 -20.54
CA LEU A 272 -4.16 9.62 -20.37
C LEU A 272 -4.70 9.01 -19.07
N TYR A 273 -4.28 7.80 -18.72
CA TYR A 273 -4.60 7.18 -17.43
C TYR A 273 -4.07 8.02 -16.27
N GLY A 274 -2.80 8.45 -16.31
CA GLY A 274 -2.20 9.29 -15.27
C GLY A 274 -2.92 10.63 -15.12
N MET A 275 -3.28 11.28 -16.24
CA MET A 275 -4.09 12.50 -16.24
C MET A 275 -5.49 12.24 -15.66
N SER A 276 -6.12 11.12 -16.00
CA SER A 276 -7.42 10.73 -15.45
C SER A 276 -7.35 10.48 -13.94
N GLU A 277 -6.30 9.82 -13.45
CA GLU A 277 -6.11 9.58 -12.02
C GLU A 277 -5.85 10.90 -11.28
N LEU A 278 -5.05 11.80 -11.84
CA LEU A 278 -4.88 13.15 -11.30
C LEU A 278 -6.21 13.90 -11.25
N ALA A 279 -6.98 13.89 -12.33
CA ALA A 279 -8.29 14.53 -12.39
C ALA A 279 -9.27 13.94 -11.38
N ARG A 280 -9.34 12.61 -11.27
CA ARG A 280 -10.18 11.88 -10.30
C ARG A 280 -9.85 12.30 -8.87
N ILE A 281 -8.56 12.37 -8.55
CA ILE A 281 -8.11 12.77 -7.22
C ILE A 281 -8.34 14.27 -6.96
N MET A 282 -8.29 15.11 -8.01
CA MET A 282 -8.69 16.51 -7.94
C MET A 282 -10.22 16.70 -7.86
N GLU A 283 -11.02 15.62 -7.92
CA GLU A 283 -12.49 15.61 -7.97
C GLU A 283 -13.04 16.28 -9.25
N ILE A 284 -12.24 16.31 -10.31
CA ILE A 284 -12.66 16.73 -11.65
C ILE A 284 -13.20 15.48 -12.37
N THR A 285 -14.50 15.44 -12.62
CA THR A 285 -15.15 14.28 -13.24
C THR A 285 -14.93 14.26 -14.76
N PHE A 286 -14.30 13.20 -15.27
CA PHE A 286 -14.24 12.90 -16.71
C PHE A 286 -15.01 11.60 -17.00
N PRO A 287 -16.10 11.62 -17.79
CA PRO A 287 -17.06 10.52 -17.85
C PRO A 287 -16.50 9.20 -18.42
N ILE A 288 -15.56 9.25 -19.37
CA ILE A 288 -15.12 8.05 -20.12
C ILE A 288 -14.21 7.15 -19.26
N PHE A 289 -13.24 7.71 -18.54
CA PHE A 289 -12.29 6.93 -17.74
C PHE A 289 -12.81 6.57 -16.36
N THR A 290 -13.70 7.41 -15.79
CA THR A 290 -14.26 7.17 -14.44
C THR A 290 -15.03 5.85 -14.36
N SER A 291 -15.67 5.39 -15.44
CA SER A 291 -16.43 4.14 -15.41
C SER A 291 -15.54 2.91 -15.26
N ILE A 292 -14.50 2.77 -16.08
CA ILE A 292 -13.62 1.59 -16.05
C ILE A 292 -12.75 1.58 -14.80
N THR A 293 -12.14 2.72 -14.45
CA THR A 293 -11.28 2.80 -13.25
C THR A 293 -12.08 2.61 -11.97
N SER A 294 -13.30 3.15 -11.84
CA SER A 294 -14.11 2.95 -10.64
C SER A 294 -14.60 1.51 -10.46
N HIS A 295 -14.87 0.77 -11.54
CA HIS A 295 -15.30 -0.63 -11.46
C HIS A 295 -14.14 -1.62 -11.24
N ALA A 296 -12.93 -1.27 -11.71
CA ALA A 296 -11.71 -2.06 -11.50
C ALA A 296 -11.00 -1.71 -10.18
N ALA A 297 -11.22 -0.50 -9.64
CA ALA A 297 -10.63 -0.07 -8.38
C ALA A 297 -11.14 -0.93 -7.21
N VAL A 298 -10.21 -1.48 -6.42
CA VAL A 298 -10.53 -2.12 -5.16
C VAL A 298 -11.07 -1.06 -4.20
N ARG A 299 -12.00 -1.38 -3.29
CA ARG A 299 -12.69 -0.43 -2.38
C ARG A 299 -11.77 0.53 -1.57
N LEU A 300 -10.47 0.27 -1.51
CA LEU A 300 -9.44 1.07 -0.82
C LEU A 300 -8.78 2.13 -1.75
N GLU A 301 -8.83 1.92 -3.06
CA GLU A 301 -8.23 2.75 -4.11
C GLU A 301 -9.00 4.04 -4.52
N PRO A 302 -10.25 4.34 -4.11
CA PRO A 302 -10.91 5.59 -4.49
C PRO A 302 -10.19 6.85 -3.96
N TYR A 303 -9.28 6.69 -3.00
CA TYR A 303 -8.65 7.80 -2.29
C TYR A 303 -7.15 7.90 -2.51
N GLU A 304 -6.54 7.01 -3.29
CA GLU A 304 -5.11 7.02 -3.59
C GLU A 304 -4.85 7.05 -5.09
N PHE A 305 -3.69 7.58 -5.50
CA PHE A 305 -3.22 7.45 -6.87
C PHE A 305 -2.77 6.01 -7.13
N VAL A 306 -3.46 5.33 -8.05
CA VAL A 306 -3.20 3.92 -8.35
C VAL A 306 -2.03 3.83 -9.33
N THR A 307 -0.85 3.47 -8.82
CA THR A 307 0.39 3.44 -9.62
C THR A 307 0.61 2.12 -10.37
N ALA A 308 -0.09 1.04 -10.01
CA ALA A 308 0.17 -0.29 -10.56
C ALA A 308 0.02 -0.37 -12.10
N PRO A 309 -1.03 0.18 -12.73
CA PRO A 309 -1.16 0.17 -14.19
C PRO A 309 -0.05 0.93 -14.91
N ILE A 310 0.53 1.96 -14.28
CA ILE A 310 1.66 2.71 -14.84
C ILE A 310 2.91 1.83 -14.86
N PHE A 311 3.26 1.20 -13.74
CA PHE A 311 4.42 0.29 -13.69
C PHE A 311 4.26 -0.89 -14.65
N TYR A 312 3.05 -1.43 -14.75
CA TYR A 312 2.72 -2.49 -15.71
C TYR A 312 2.94 -2.06 -17.16
N ALA A 313 2.44 -0.88 -17.55
CA ALA A 313 2.66 -0.35 -18.89
C ALA A 313 4.15 -0.08 -19.16
N PHE A 314 4.89 0.47 -18.19
CA PHE A 314 6.33 0.66 -18.32
C PHE A 314 7.10 -0.66 -18.44
N GLY A 315 6.71 -1.70 -17.69
CA GLY A 315 7.29 -3.04 -17.81
C GLY A 315 7.16 -3.61 -19.22
N ILE A 316 5.98 -3.46 -19.83
CA ILE A 316 5.72 -3.86 -21.22
C ILE A 316 6.55 -3.01 -22.19
N MET A 317 6.49 -1.68 -22.10
CA MET A 317 7.21 -0.78 -23.00
C MET A 317 8.72 -1.02 -22.98
N LEU A 318 9.32 -1.12 -21.79
CA LEU A 318 10.75 -1.35 -21.65
C LEU A 318 11.16 -2.74 -22.14
N SER A 319 10.29 -3.75 -22.00
CA SER A 319 10.57 -5.07 -22.57
C SER A 319 10.68 -5.06 -24.09
N ILE A 320 9.85 -4.26 -24.77
CA ILE A 320 9.89 -4.09 -26.22
C ILE A 320 11.12 -3.28 -26.65
N ILE A 321 11.49 -2.25 -25.90
CA ILE A 321 12.60 -1.35 -26.25
C ILE A 321 13.97 -2.00 -26.00
N ILE A 322 14.14 -2.70 -24.87
CA ILE A 322 15.45 -3.16 -24.39
C ILE A 322 15.84 -4.49 -25.02
N PHE A 323 14.89 -5.42 -25.22
CA PHE A 323 15.19 -6.78 -25.64
C PHE A 323 14.92 -7.02 -27.12
N PRO A 324 15.60 -8.00 -27.74
CA PRO A 324 15.22 -8.52 -29.05
C PRO A 324 13.75 -8.95 -29.07
N PRO A 325 13.02 -8.80 -30.20
CA PRO A 325 11.57 -8.98 -30.25
C PRO A 325 11.06 -10.28 -29.60
N GLN A 326 11.68 -11.43 -29.92
CA GLN A 326 11.31 -12.73 -29.35
C GLN A 326 11.42 -12.76 -27.82
N ILE A 327 12.49 -12.19 -27.27
CA ILE A 327 12.77 -12.17 -25.82
C ILE A 327 11.85 -11.17 -25.12
N GLY A 328 11.67 -9.99 -25.70
CA GLY A 328 10.76 -8.97 -25.16
C GLY A 328 9.30 -9.47 -25.13
N TYR A 329 8.88 -10.22 -26.14
CA TYR A 329 7.55 -10.83 -26.18
C TYR A 329 7.39 -11.94 -25.16
N ALA A 330 8.40 -12.80 -25.02
CA ALA A 330 8.42 -13.83 -23.98
C ALA A 330 8.41 -13.23 -22.57
N SER A 331 9.14 -12.13 -22.31
CA SER A 331 9.15 -11.49 -21.00
C SER A 331 7.81 -10.82 -20.66
N ILE A 332 7.13 -10.24 -21.66
CA ILE A 332 5.74 -9.76 -21.51
C ILE A 332 4.82 -10.92 -21.17
N ALA A 333 4.98 -12.09 -21.80
CA ALA A 333 4.18 -13.27 -21.47
C ALA A 333 4.40 -13.72 -20.02
N VAL A 334 5.66 -13.73 -19.54
CA VAL A 334 6.00 -14.05 -18.15
C VAL A 334 5.35 -13.06 -17.17
N LEU A 335 5.35 -11.76 -17.46
CA LEU A 335 4.64 -10.76 -16.66
C LEU A 335 3.12 -10.97 -16.68
N THR A 336 2.53 -11.04 -17.87
CA THR A 336 1.07 -10.92 -18.02
C THR A 336 0.34 -12.21 -17.65
N LEU A 337 0.86 -13.37 -18.08
CA LEU A 337 0.30 -14.67 -17.74
C LEU A 337 0.85 -15.19 -16.41
N GLY A 338 2.15 -15.05 -16.18
CA GLY A 338 2.77 -15.56 -14.95
C GLY A 338 2.27 -14.85 -13.71
N ASP A 339 2.52 -13.54 -13.61
CA ASP A 339 2.13 -12.75 -12.42
C ASP A 339 0.60 -12.69 -12.25
N GLY A 340 -0.14 -12.52 -13.36
CA GLY A 340 -1.61 -12.50 -13.34
C GLY A 340 -2.22 -13.81 -12.82
N CYS A 341 -1.75 -14.97 -13.31
CA CYS A 341 -2.20 -16.27 -12.79
C CYS A 341 -1.68 -16.53 -11.38
N ALA A 342 -0.46 -16.11 -11.04
CA ALA A 342 0.07 -16.24 -9.68
C ALA A 342 -0.79 -15.51 -8.66
N SER A 343 -1.23 -14.28 -8.97
CA SER A 343 -2.15 -13.52 -8.12
C SER A 343 -3.53 -14.20 -8.01
N LEU A 344 -4.10 -14.64 -9.14
CA LEU A 344 -5.43 -15.24 -9.18
C LEU A 344 -5.50 -16.55 -8.37
N PHE A 345 -4.59 -17.49 -8.63
CA PHE A 345 -4.55 -18.78 -7.95
C PHE A 345 -3.90 -18.69 -6.57
N GLY A 346 -3.00 -17.73 -6.35
CA GLY A 346 -2.39 -17.46 -5.06
C GLY A 346 -3.42 -17.15 -4.00
N LYS A 347 -4.47 -16.40 -4.32
CA LYS A 347 -5.56 -16.09 -3.36
C LYS A 347 -6.35 -17.32 -2.87
N LEU A 348 -6.30 -18.42 -3.62
CA LEU A 348 -6.87 -19.72 -3.22
C LEU A 348 -5.85 -20.59 -2.47
N GLY A 349 -4.55 -20.35 -2.70
CA GLY A 349 -3.42 -21.08 -2.12
C GLY A 349 -3.37 -21.01 -0.60
N ARG A 350 -2.90 -22.07 0.07
CA ARG A 350 -2.87 -22.14 1.54
C ARG A 350 -1.49 -21.81 2.10
N LYS A 351 -0.43 -22.07 1.33
CA LYS A 351 0.95 -22.02 1.83
C LYS A 351 1.62 -20.71 1.41
N GLN A 352 1.81 -19.82 2.38
CA GLN A 352 2.58 -18.59 2.22
C GLN A 352 4.09 -18.87 2.24
N PHE A 353 4.87 -18.05 1.55
CA PHE A 353 6.33 -18.06 1.70
C PHE A 353 6.73 -17.47 3.06
N SER A 354 7.74 -18.04 3.70
CA SER A 354 8.24 -17.56 5.00
C SER A 354 8.83 -16.15 4.90
N PHE A 355 9.52 -15.86 3.79
CA PHE A 355 10.15 -14.57 3.49
C PHE A 355 9.22 -13.57 2.80
N ASN A 356 8.09 -14.02 2.24
CA ASN A 356 7.11 -13.16 1.59
C ASN A 356 5.67 -13.65 1.85
N LYS A 357 5.07 -13.12 2.91
CA LYS A 357 3.75 -13.57 3.40
C LYS A 357 2.58 -13.12 2.52
N THR A 358 2.81 -12.23 1.54
CA THR A 358 1.78 -11.82 0.58
C THR A 358 1.64 -12.80 -0.59
N LYS A 359 2.71 -13.53 -0.92
CA LYS A 359 2.75 -14.49 -2.04
C LYS A 359 2.51 -15.93 -1.55
N HIS A 360 1.93 -16.77 -2.39
CA HIS A 360 1.53 -18.14 -2.04
C HIS A 360 2.15 -19.13 -3.01
N LEU A 361 2.63 -20.26 -2.49
CA LEU A 361 3.34 -21.29 -3.24
C LEU A 361 2.50 -21.83 -4.39
N GLU A 362 1.21 -22.09 -4.14
CA GLU A 362 0.30 -22.58 -5.16
C GLU A 362 0.13 -21.55 -6.28
N GLY A 363 0.05 -20.25 -5.94
CA GLY A 363 0.01 -19.17 -6.91
C GLY A 363 1.24 -19.17 -7.80
N SER A 364 2.43 -19.13 -7.24
CA SER A 364 3.68 -19.10 -8.01
C SER A 364 3.89 -20.36 -8.87
N LEU A 365 3.37 -21.52 -8.44
CA LEU A 365 3.38 -22.74 -9.27
C LEU A 365 2.47 -22.61 -10.50
N PHE A 366 1.24 -22.11 -10.33
CA PHE A 366 0.36 -21.83 -11.48
C PHE A 366 0.95 -20.73 -12.37
N GLY A 367 1.47 -19.65 -11.77
CA GLY A 367 2.17 -18.59 -12.50
C GLY A 367 3.31 -19.13 -13.34
N PHE A 368 4.13 -20.03 -12.78
CA PHE A 368 5.21 -20.69 -13.52
C PHE A 368 4.70 -21.45 -14.75
N ILE A 369 3.64 -22.25 -14.61
CA ILE A 369 3.06 -23.03 -15.70
C ILE A 369 2.58 -22.09 -16.82
N PHE A 370 1.80 -21.06 -16.48
CA PHE A 370 1.25 -20.13 -17.47
C PHE A 370 2.32 -19.22 -18.08
N ALA A 371 3.31 -18.79 -17.31
CA ALA A 371 4.48 -18.07 -17.82
C ALA A 371 5.26 -18.91 -18.83
N PHE A 372 5.52 -20.18 -18.51
CA PHE A 372 6.22 -21.10 -19.41
C PHE A 372 5.44 -21.31 -20.71
N LEU A 373 4.16 -21.68 -20.61
CA LEU A 373 3.31 -21.89 -21.78
C LEU A 373 3.21 -20.65 -22.68
N GLY A 374 3.11 -19.45 -22.06
CA GLY A 374 3.11 -18.19 -22.80
C GLY A 374 4.44 -17.86 -23.46
N ALA A 375 5.56 -18.09 -22.77
CA ALA A 375 6.89 -17.78 -23.29
C ALA A 375 7.30 -18.70 -24.46
N VAL A 376 6.89 -19.97 -24.44
CA VAL A 376 7.14 -20.94 -25.54
C VAL A 376 6.56 -20.49 -26.88
N CYS A 377 5.57 -19.59 -26.89
CA CYS A 377 5.05 -19.01 -28.14
C CYS A 377 6.07 -18.14 -28.89
N PHE A 378 7.12 -17.66 -28.22
CA PHE A 378 8.05 -16.67 -28.77
C PHE A 378 9.52 -17.10 -28.73
N VAL A 379 9.90 -17.98 -27.80
CA VAL A 379 11.28 -18.48 -27.65
C VAL A 379 11.30 -20.00 -27.54
N ASN A 380 12.48 -20.60 -27.71
CA ASN A 380 12.65 -22.04 -27.54
C ASN A 380 12.31 -22.51 -26.10
N PRO A 381 11.98 -23.79 -25.89
CA PRO A 381 11.56 -24.29 -24.57
C PRO A 381 12.58 -24.08 -23.44
N ILE A 382 13.88 -24.07 -23.74
CA ILE A 382 14.93 -23.87 -22.71
C ILE A 382 14.92 -22.42 -22.25
N SER A 383 14.92 -21.47 -23.18
CA SER A 383 14.82 -20.04 -22.85
C SER A 383 13.50 -19.72 -22.16
N ALA A 384 12.38 -20.30 -22.60
CA ALA A 384 11.09 -20.14 -21.94
C ALA A 384 11.11 -20.67 -20.49
N LEU A 385 11.74 -21.83 -20.25
CA LEU A 385 11.91 -22.40 -18.92
C LEU A 385 12.74 -21.47 -18.01
N ILE A 386 13.84 -20.91 -18.54
CA ILE A 386 14.66 -19.94 -17.82
C ILE A 386 13.85 -18.69 -17.48
N GLY A 387 13.17 -18.10 -18.46
CA GLY A 387 12.36 -16.90 -18.28
C GLY A 387 11.24 -17.10 -17.26
N ALA A 388 10.48 -18.19 -17.34
CA ALA A 388 9.42 -18.52 -16.40
C ALA A 388 9.95 -18.76 -14.98
N THR A 389 11.05 -19.52 -14.85
CA THR A 389 11.68 -19.79 -13.55
C THR A 389 12.16 -18.49 -12.89
N VAL A 390 12.95 -17.70 -13.62
CA VAL A 390 13.51 -16.44 -13.10
C VAL A 390 12.41 -15.44 -12.80
N GLY A 391 11.42 -15.30 -13.69
CA GLY A 391 10.29 -14.39 -13.47
C GLY A 391 9.50 -14.72 -12.20
N MET A 392 9.20 -16.01 -11.97
CA MET A 392 8.47 -16.41 -10.75
C MET A 392 9.33 -16.33 -9.49
N LEU A 393 10.65 -16.57 -9.59
CA LEU A 393 11.55 -16.31 -8.46
C LEU A 393 11.57 -14.83 -8.08
N VAL A 394 11.65 -13.94 -9.07
CA VAL A 394 11.62 -12.48 -8.86
C VAL A 394 10.27 -12.03 -8.28
N GLU A 395 9.16 -12.61 -8.75
CA GLU A 395 7.81 -12.36 -8.22
C GLU A 395 7.68 -12.75 -6.74
N CYS A 396 8.28 -13.88 -6.36
CA CYS A 396 8.30 -14.34 -4.98
C CYS A 396 9.19 -13.47 -4.09
N LEU A 397 10.27 -12.93 -4.65
CA LEU A 397 11.25 -12.17 -3.89
C LEU A 397 10.66 -10.85 -3.42
N PRO A 398 10.83 -10.53 -2.13
CA PRO A 398 10.19 -9.36 -1.57
C PRO A 398 11.09 -8.15 -1.93
N SER A 399 10.53 -7.17 -2.65
CA SER A 399 11.27 -6.10 -3.33
C SER A 399 10.60 -4.73 -3.11
N PRO A 400 11.38 -3.63 -3.01
CA PRO A 400 10.83 -2.27 -2.95
C PRO A 400 10.33 -1.76 -4.31
N ILE A 401 10.74 -2.38 -5.41
CA ILE A 401 10.33 -2.05 -6.79
C ILE A 401 9.17 -2.96 -7.18
N SER A 402 8.19 -2.43 -7.92
CA SER A 402 7.04 -3.20 -8.41
C SER A 402 7.48 -4.42 -9.23
N ASP A 403 6.87 -5.56 -8.91
CA ASP A 403 6.87 -6.80 -9.70
C ASP A 403 6.57 -6.57 -11.18
N ASN A 404 5.59 -5.71 -11.47
CA ASN A 404 5.24 -5.27 -12.82
C ASN A 404 6.41 -4.72 -13.66
N LEU A 405 7.46 -4.22 -13.01
CA LEU A 405 8.66 -3.72 -13.65
C LEU A 405 9.81 -4.73 -13.55
N THR A 406 10.01 -5.36 -12.39
CA THR A 406 11.16 -6.25 -12.16
C THR A 406 11.02 -7.59 -12.86
N VAL A 407 9.82 -8.21 -12.82
CA VAL A 407 9.57 -9.53 -13.43
C VAL A 407 9.95 -9.56 -14.90
N PRO A 408 9.38 -8.72 -15.79
CA PRO A 408 9.67 -8.80 -17.21
C PRO A 408 11.12 -8.41 -17.54
N LEU A 409 11.69 -7.43 -16.84
CA LEU A 409 13.05 -6.97 -17.10
C LEU A 409 14.10 -8.00 -16.70
N ILE A 410 13.95 -8.61 -15.52
CA ILE A 410 14.91 -9.61 -15.05
C ILE A 410 14.73 -10.94 -15.81
N SER A 411 13.49 -11.36 -16.09
CA SER A 411 13.26 -12.57 -16.91
C SER A 411 13.78 -12.39 -18.34
N GLY A 412 13.57 -11.20 -18.94
CA GLY A 412 14.08 -10.88 -20.27
C GLY A 412 15.60 -10.89 -20.33
N ALA A 413 16.26 -10.27 -19.34
CA ALA A 413 17.71 -10.29 -19.21
C ALA A 413 18.27 -11.71 -19.06
N ALA A 414 17.64 -12.54 -18.23
CA ALA A 414 18.06 -13.93 -18.05
C ALA A 414 17.92 -14.77 -19.34
N MET A 415 16.83 -14.59 -20.08
CA MET A 415 16.66 -15.23 -21.39
C MET A 415 17.69 -14.75 -22.40
N MET A 416 18.00 -13.45 -22.43
CA MET A 416 19.02 -12.89 -23.32
C MET A 416 20.41 -13.45 -23.04
N LEU A 417 20.78 -13.59 -21.75
CA LEU A 417 22.05 -14.20 -21.35
C LEU A 417 22.13 -15.68 -21.70
N SER A 418 21.00 -16.40 -21.77
CA SER A 418 20.98 -17.83 -22.14
C SER A 418 21.28 -18.12 -23.60
N LEU A 419 21.32 -17.09 -24.45
CA LEU A 419 21.60 -17.20 -25.89
C LEU A 419 23.05 -16.85 -26.24
N ILE A 420 23.83 -16.39 -25.25
CA ILE A 420 25.27 -16.11 -25.33
C ILE A 420 26.01 -17.36 -24.81
#